data_AF-A0A8J3XYM9-F1
#
_entry.id   AF-A0A8J3XYM9-F1
#
_cell.length_a   1.000
_cell.length_b   1.000
_cell.length_c   1.000
_cell.angle_alpha   90.00
_cell.angle_beta   90.00
_cell.angle_gamma   90.00
#
_symmetry.space_group_name_H-M   'P 1'
#
loop_
_entity.id
_entity.type
_entity.pdbx_description
1 polymer ?
#
loop_
_entity_poly.entity_id
_entity_poly.type
_entity_poly.pdbx_seq_one_letter_code
_entity_poly.pdbx_strand_id
1 'polypeptide(L)'
;MLAYDDPKKFPDVEALYQMLQSKDFGLGKDGYQALASTDMVIVENRSHDDIALVGIAFKILTRKDPPKGTAVWLNPQANDKVIELGFDLDSFNSHARSINPDGTLGEDYFAHNRVVLKPGEQIAISMRGDATRFLNFWRAEISVYIDGSVRQVMAPAADKPPFATTGLANTFGSAFDIAGGHIKQVAPRLFCARHVKCGPRDSWK
;
A
#
# COMPACT_ATOMS: atom_id res chain seq x y z
N MET A 1 -12.89 17.61 6.88
CA MET A 1 -14.27 17.10 6.86
C MET A 1 -14.17 15.59 6.87
N LEU A 2 -14.42 14.97 8.02
CA LEU A 2 -14.61 13.51 8.11
C LEU A 2 -16.12 13.33 8.15
N ALA A 3 -16.73 13.21 6.97
CA ALA A 3 -18.16 13.01 6.84
C ALA A 3 -18.46 11.51 7.01
N TYR A 4 -19.36 11.20 7.93
CA TYR A 4 -20.10 9.96 7.91
C TYR A 4 -21.19 10.12 6.85
N ASP A 5 -21.06 9.46 5.71
CA ASP A 5 -22.03 9.59 4.62
C ASP A 5 -22.29 8.28 3.87
N ASP A 6 -23.52 8.23 3.34
CA ASP A 6 -24.27 7.14 2.71
C ASP A 6 -23.45 6.17 1.80
N PRO A 7 -23.50 4.84 2.02
CA PRO A 7 -22.74 3.82 1.27
C PRO A 7 -23.15 3.62 -0.20
N LYS A 8 -23.89 4.54 -0.83
CA LYS A 8 -24.43 4.37 -2.19
C LYS A 8 -23.80 5.21 -3.30
N LYS A 9 -22.67 5.89 -3.06
CA LYS A 9 -21.94 6.61 -4.12
C LYS A 9 -20.45 6.26 -4.08
N PHE A 10 -20.07 5.18 -4.76
CA PHE A 10 -18.68 4.88 -5.03
C PHE A 10 -18.45 4.80 -6.55
N PRO A 11 -17.28 5.19 -7.08
CA PRO A 11 -16.80 4.55 -8.29
C PRO A 11 -16.65 3.06 -7.96
N ASP A 12 -17.28 2.21 -8.78
CA ASP A 12 -17.20 0.76 -8.66
C ASP A 12 -15.71 0.34 -8.51
N VAL A 13 -15.37 -0.48 -7.51
CA VAL A 13 -14.01 -1.05 -7.38
C VAL A 13 -13.65 -1.79 -8.67
N GLU A 14 -14.66 -2.31 -9.38
CA GLU A 14 -14.51 -2.80 -10.74
C GLU A 14 -14.05 -1.71 -11.70
N ALA A 15 -14.65 -0.52 -11.71
CA ALA A 15 -14.21 0.60 -12.54
C ALA A 15 -12.77 1.03 -12.22
N LEU A 16 -12.36 1.05 -10.94
CA LEU A 16 -10.96 1.30 -10.57
C LEU A 16 -10.03 0.21 -11.09
N TYR A 17 -10.44 -1.06 -11.00
CA TYR A 17 -9.66 -2.16 -11.54
C TYR A 17 -9.57 -2.13 -13.06
N GLN A 18 -10.68 -1.87 -13.76
CA GLN A 18 -10.71 -1.71 -15.21
C GLN A 18 -9.88 -0.51 -15.65
N MET A 19 -9.90 0.59 -14.89
CA MET A 19 -9.04 1.75 -15.11
C MET A 19 -7.57 1.39 -14.91
N LEU A 20 -7.21 0.63 -13.86
CA LEU A 20 -5.86 0.10 -13.66
C LEU A 20 -5.45 -0.87 -14.77
N GLN A 21 -6.37 -1.60 -15.39
CA GLN A 21 -6.08 -2.45 -16.54
C GLN A 21 -6.05 -1.69 -17.87
N SER A 22 -6.68 -0.51 -17.93
CA SER A 22 -6.75 0.32 -19.13
C SER A 22 -5.41 0.99 -19.41
N LYS A 23 -5.09 1.16 -20.69
CA LYS A 23 -3.87 1.84 -21.15
C LYS A 23 -3.81 3.34 -20.79
N ASP A 24 -4.87 3.88 -20.20
CA ASP A 24 -5.13 5.32 -20.08
C ASP A 24 -4.90 5.88 -18.67
N PHE A 25 -4.57 5.06 -17.67
CA PHE A 25 -4.11 5.59 -16.38
C PHE A 25 -2.64 6.03 -16.47
N GLY A 26 -2.46 7.29 -16.85
CA GLY A 26 -1.17 7.92 -17.09
C GLY A 26 -0.27 8.01 -15.86
N LEU A 27 0.57 7.00 -15.69
CA LEU A 27 2.03 7.19 -15.67
C LEU A 27 2.53 6.46 -16.93
N GLY A 28 3.09 7.20 -17.89
CA GLY A 28 3.24 6.76 -19.29
C GLY A 28 3.80 5.34 -19.47
N LYS A 29 3.33 4.66 -20.53
CA LYS A 29 3.79 3.36 -21.07
C LYS A 29 4.76 2.60 -20.16
N ASP A 30 4.19 1.67 -19.41
CA ASP A 30 4.85 0.49 -18.82
C ASP A 30 5.24 0.57 -17.33
N GLY A 31 4.33 0.89 -16.39
CA GLY A 31 4.67 0.75 -14.97
C GLY A 31 3.55 0.75 -13.92
N TYR A 32 3.54 -0.26 -13.03
CA TYR A 32 2.76 -0.31 -11.78
C TYR A 32 3.67 -0.34 -10.54
N GLN A 33 3.30 0.36 -9.46
CA GLN A 33 3.99 0.24 -8.17
C GLN A 33 3.73 -1.13 -7.53
N ALA A 34 4.79 -1.93 -7.43
CA ALA A 34 4.73 -3.29 -6.93
C ALA A 34 5.29 -3.40 -5.50
N LEU A 35 4.89 -4.47 -4.80
CA LEU A 35 5.25 -4.93 -3.46
C LEU A 35 4.93 -4.00 -2.28
N ALA A 36 5.05 -2.69 -2.43
CA ALA A 36 4.71 -1.74 -1.39
C ALA A 36 4.05 -0.48 -1.98
N SER A 37 3.03 0.04 -1.31
CA SER A 37 2.58 1.43 -1.51
C SER A 37 2.84 2.20 -0.22
N THR A 38 3.16 3.48 -0.34
CA THR A 38 3.29 4.36 0.81
C THR A 38 2.36 5.55 0.63
N ASP A 39 1.42 5.64 1.54
CA ASP A 39 0.34 6.61 1.52
C ASP A 39 0.39 7.45 2.80
N MET A 40 0.15 8.75 2.67
CA MET A 40 0.16 9.67 3.80
C MET A 40 -1.26 9.99 4.24
N VAL A 41 -1.53 9.85 5.54
CA VAL A 41 -2.78 10.28 6.16
C VAL A 41 -2.48 11.33 7.21
N ILE A 42 -3.19 12.45 7.13
CA ILE A 42 -3.14 13.50 8.16
C ILE A 42 -4.32 13.29 9.10
N VAL A 43 -4.03 13.14 10.38
CA VAL A 43 -5.02 13.06 11.46
C VAL A 43 -4.98 14.37 12.22
N GLU A 44 -6.14 15.01 12.35
CA GLU A 44 -6.31 16.30 13.03
C GLU A 44 -7.35 16.13 14.16
N ASN A 45 -7.01 16.55 15.38
CA ASN A 45 -7.98 16.60 16.46
C ASN A 45 -8.80 17.90 16.38
N ARG A 46 -10.06 17.78 15.96
CA ARG A 46 -11.01 18.90 15.91
C ARG A 46 -11.97 18.97 17.10
N SER A 47 -11.81 18.08 18.07
CA SER A 47 -12.60 18.10 19.30
C SER A 47 -12.05 19.12 20.30
N HIS A 48 -12.80 19.37 21.37
CA HIS A 48 -12.38 20.23 22.48
C HIS A 48 -11.54 19.50 23.54
N ASP A 49 -11.46 18.17 23.44
CA ASP A 49 -10.75 17.29 24.37
C ASP A 49 -9.56 16.62 23.69
N ASP A 50 -8.66 16.05 24.48
CA ASP A 50 -7.58 15.21 23.96
C ASP A 50 -8.17 13.93 23.35
N ILE A 51 -7.68 13.55 22.17
CA ILE A 51 -8.00 12.24 21.57
C ILE A 51 -6.78 11.36 21.60
N ALA A 52 -6.99 10.05 21.70
CA ALA A 52 -5.91 9.08 21.58
C ALA A 52 -6.15 8.12 20.43
N LEU A 53 -5.16 8.00 19.54
CA LEU A 53 -5.10 6.91 18.60
C LEU A 53 -4.58 5.69 19.37
N VAL A 54 -5.38 4.63 19.37
CA VAL A 54 -5.14 3.41 20.15
C VAL A 54 -4.94 2.18 19.28
N GLY A 55 -5.10 2.33 17.96
CA GLY A 55 -4.92 1.24 17.02
C GLY A 55 -5.09 1.73 15.59
N ILE A 56 -4.39 1.09 14.67
CA ILE A 56 -4.70 1.19 13.24
C ILE A 56 -4.62 -0.24 12.70
N ALA A 57 -5.64 -0.64 11.98
CA ALA A 57 -5.67 -1.88 11.21
C ALA A 57 -5.91 -1.56 9.73
N PHE A 58 -5.75 -2.52 8.83
CA PHE A 58 -6.38 -2.38 7.52
C PHE A 58 -7.67 -3.17 7.44
N LYS A 59 -8.46 -2.76 6.45
CA LYS A 59 -9.59 -3.49 5.92
C LYS A 59 -9.40 -3.70 4.43
N ILE A 60 -9.18 -4.94 4.03
CA ILE A 60 -9.20 -5.32 2.61
C ILE A 60 -10.65 -5.21 2.12
N LEU A 61 -10.85 -4.42 1.08
CA LEU A 61 -12.15 -4.30 0.40
C LEU A 61 -12.26 -5.35 -0.70
N THR A 62 -11.19 -5.57 -1.46
CA THR A 62 -11.17 -6.51 -2.58
C THR A 62 -9.74 -6.98 -2.85
N ARG A 63 -9.61 -8.26 -3.20
CA ARG A 63 -8.38 -8.86 -3.73
C ARG A 63 -8.59 -9.27 -5.18
N LYS A 64 -7.63 -8.96 -6.03
CA LYS A 64 -7.60 -9.36 -7.44
C LYS A 64 -6.23 -9.90 -7.81
N ASP A 65 -6.17 -10.60 -8.94
CA ASP A 65 -4.90 -10.99 -9.52
C ASP A 65 -4.06 -9.74 -9.80
N PRO A 66 -2.75 -9.78 -9.51
CA PRO A 66 -1.86 -8.67 -9.81
C PRO A 66 -1.88 -8.40 -11.33
N PRO A 67 -1.79 -7.13 -11.74
CA PRO A 67 -1.78 -6.77 -13.15
C PRO A 67 -0.60 -7.44 -13.85
N LYS A 68 -0.87 -7.95 -15.06
CA LYS A 68 0.16 -8.50 -15.96
C LYS A 68 0.69 -7.32 -16.78
N GLY A 69 1.99 -7.03 -16.73
CA GLY A 69 2.52 -5.84 -17.41
C GLY A 69 3.99 -5.56 -17.09
N THR A 70 4.32 -4.30 -16.81
CA THR A 70 5.65 -3.87 -16.34
C THR A 70 5.51 -3.31 -14.93
N ALA A 71 6.43 -3.70 -14.03
CA ALA A 71 6.48 -3.18 -12.67
C ALA A 71 7.46 -2.00 -12.61
N VAL A 72 7.05 -0.91 -11.98
CA VAL A 72 7.87 0.26 -11.70
C VAL A 72 7.94 0.43 -10.19
N TRP A 73 9.16 0.46 -9.65
CA TRP A 73 9.39 0.69 -8.24
C TRP A 73 9.79 2.14 -8.02
N LEU A 74 9.03 2.85 -7.19
CA LEU A 74 9.37 4.20 -6.74
C LEU A 74 9.41 4.18 -5.22
N ASN A 75 10.58 4.46 -4.65
CA ASN A 75 10.65 4.68 -3.21
C ASN A 75 9.95 6.00 -2.89
N PRO A 76 9.06 6.05 -1.89
CA PRO A 76 8.51 7.30 -1.39
C PRO A 76 9.65 8.19 -0.89
N GLN A 77 9.58 9.49 -1.18
CA GLN A 77 10.52 10.50 -0.69
C GLN A 77 9.77 11.51 0.17
N ALA A 78 9.48 11.13 1.42
CA ALA A 78 9.02 12.08 2.44
C ALA A 78 10.07 12.13 3.55
N ASN A 79 10.53 13.33 3.89
CA ASN A 79 11.65 13.56 4.82
C ASN A 79 11.20 14.26 6.12
N ASP A 80 9.89 14.30 6.38
CA ASP A 80 9.33 14.96 7.55
C ASP A 80 9.22 14.01 8.74
N LYS A 81 9.07 14.57 9.96
CA LYS A 81 8.80 13.82 11.19
C LYS A 81 7.41 13.17 11.12
N VAL A 82 7.33 12.01 10.51
CA VAL A 82 6.10 11.26 10.28
C VAL A 82 6.16 9.96 11.09
N ILE A 83 5.02 9.54 11.65
CA ILE A 83 4.93 8.18 12.21
C ILE A 83 4.86 7.22 11.03
N GLU A 84 5.86 6.37 10.89
CA GLU A 84 5.90 5.35 9.84
C GLU A 84 5.35 4.03 10.35
N LEU A 85 4.31 3.53 9.67
CA LEU A 85 3.61 2.30 10.01
C LEU A 85 3.57 1.39 8.79
N GLY A 86 3.83 0.11 9.00
CA GLY A 86 3.75 -0.92 7.97
C GLY A 86 2.62 -1.91 8.20
N PHE A 87 2.11 -2.50 7.12
CA PHE A 87 1.02 -3.46 7.13
C PHE A 87 1.31 -4.62 6.18
N ASP A 88 1.03 -5.87 6.60
CA ASP A 88 1.10 -7.05 5.74
C ASP A 88 -0.27 -7.32 5.11
N LEU A 89 -0.47 -6.86 3.86
CA LEU A 89 -1.76 -6.93 3.14
C LEU A 89 -2.18 -8.36 2.75
N ASP A 90 -1.25 -9.32 2.81
CA ASP A 90 -1.55 -10.72 2.56
C ASP A 90 -2.04 -11.43 3.84
N SER A 91 -1.74 -10.91 5.02
CA SER A 91 -2.25 -11.42 6.30
C SER A 91 -3.76 -11.21 6.46
N PHE A 92 -4.41 -12.09 7.22
CA PHE A 92 -5.80 -11.93 7.66
C PHE A 92 -5.94 -11.01 8.87
N ASN A 93 -4.88 -10.92 9.68
CA ASN A 93 -4.80 -10.04 10.84
C ASN A 93 -3.72 -9.02 10.57
N SER A 94 -4.10 -7.78 10.31
CA SER A 94 -3.13 -6.73 10.08
C SER A 94 -3.43 -5.51 10.91
N HIS A 95 -2.61 -5.42 11.93
CA HIS A 95 -2.44 -4.26 12.77
C HIS A 95 -1.21 -3.50 12.28
N ALA A 96 -1.20 -2.20 12.55
CA ALA A 96 -0.06 -1.37 12.22
C ALA A 96 1.18 -1.84 12.96
N ARG A 97 2.27 -2.04 12.21
CA ARG A 97 3.56 -2.47 12.75
C ARG A 97 4.57 -1.35 12.60
N SER A 98 5.56 -1.31 13.49
CA SER A 98 6.73 -0.46 13.27
C SER A 98 7.48 -0.90 12.00
N ILE A 99 8.22 0.01 11.39
CA ILE A 99 9.15 -0.31 10.31
C ILE A 99 10.56 -0.29 10.91
N ASN A 100 11.27 -1.41 10.78
CA ASN A 100 12.64 -1.53 11.24
C ASN A 100 13.59 -0.73 10.33
N PRO A 101 14.82 -0.38 10.78
CA PRO A 101 15.79 0.33 9.95
C PRO A 101 16.17 -0.38 8.63
N ASP A 102 15.97 -1.70 8.55
CA ASP A 102 16.19 -2.50 7.35
C ASP A 102 14.96 -2.53 6.41
N GLY A 103 13.89 -1.81 6.75
CA GLY A 103 12.66 -1.73 5.98
C GLY A 103 11.70 -2.91 6.17
N THR A 104 11.98 -3.82 7.10
CA THR A 104 11.07 -4.94 7.45
C THR A 104 10.00 -4.52 8.47
N LEU A 105 8.90 -5.29 8.53
CA LEU A 105 7.85 -5.09 9.53
C LEU A 105 8.31 -5.58 10.92
N GLY A 106 8.32 -4.66 11.89
CA GLY A 106 8.67 -4.89 13.30
C GLY A 106 7.49 -5.37 14.14
N GLU A 107 7.41 -4.98 15.40
CA GLU A 107 6.32 -5.39 16.31
C GLU A 107 5.03 -4.58 16.07
N ASP A 108 3.93 -4.96 16.73
CA ASP A 108 2.71 -4.15 16.74
C ASP A 108 3.02 -2.79 17.36
N TYR A 109 2.77 -1.73 16.59
CA TYR A 109 3.08 -0.37 17.02
C TYR A 109 2.26 0.04 18.24
N PHE A 110 0.96 -0.27 18.27
CA PHE A 110 0.05 0.19 19.31
C PHE A 110 0.04 -0.71 20.55
N ALA A 111 0.72 -1.86 20.51
CA ALA A 111 1.00 -2.65 21.72
C ALA A 111 1.88 -1.88 22.72
N HIS A 112 2.74 -0.98 22.23
CA HIS A 112 3.72 -0.26 23.04
C HIS A 112 3.63 1.27 22.92
N ASN A 113 2.88 1.78 21.93
CA ASN A 113 2.75 3.20 21.69
C ASN A 113 1.30 3.65 21.79
N ARG A 114 1.12 4.87 22.28
CA ARG A 114 -0.14 5.60 22.24
C ARG A 114 0.14 6.98 21.69
N VAL A 115 -0.64 7.41 20.70
CA VAL A 115 -0.50 8.74 20.12
C VAL A 115 -1.64 9.60 20.63
N VAL A 116 -1.33 10.64 21.40
CA VAL A 116 -2.32 11.58 21.94
C VAL A 116 -2.22 12.88 21.17
N LEU A 117 -3.36 13.39 20.71
CA LEU A 117 -3.46 14.67 20.01
C LEU A 117 -4.26 15.65 20.85
N LYS A 118 -3.68 16.82 21.11
CA LYS A 118 -4.36 17.95 21.74
C LYS A 118 -5.36 18.60 20.78
N PRO A 119 -6.34 19.37 21.27
CA PRO A 119 -7.22 20.16 20.42
C PRO A 119 -6.44 21.02 19.41
N GLY A 120 -6.78 20.87 18.13
CA GLY A 120 -6.12 21.56 17.00
C GLY A 120 -4.79 20.97 16.55
N GLU A 121 -4.27 19.94 17.24
CA GLU A 121 -3.04 19.25 16.84
C GLU A 121 -3.28 18.35 15.63
N GLN A 122 -2.27 18.27 14.78
CA GLN A 122 -2.25 17.40 13.62
C GLN A 122 -0.97 16.56 13.60
N ILE A 123 -1.11 15.33 13.13
CA ILE A 123 0.02 14.45 12.83
C ILE A 123 -0.13 13.90 11.41
N ALA A 124 1.01 13.70 10.76
CA ALA A 124 1.09 12.88 9.58
C ALA A 124 1.46 11.45 9.97
N ILE A 125 0.81 10.50 9.35
CA ILE A 125 1.11 9.06 9.44
C ILE A 125 1.41 8.59 8.03
N SER A 126 2.60 8.01 7.84
CA SER A 126 3.02 7.34 6.62
C SER A 126 2.67 5.87 6.77
N MET A 127 1.83 5.36 5.87
CA MET A 127 1.35 4.00 5.90
C MET A 127 1.91 3.25 4.72
N ARG A 128 2.69 2.22 5.00
CA ARG A 128 3.24 1.30 4.01
C ARG A 128 2.42 0.01 4.01
N GLY A 129 1.71 -0.24 2.91
CA GLY A 129 1.06 -1.54 2.68
C GLY A 129 2.00 -2.44 1.90
N ASP A 130 2.34 -3.61 2.43
CA ASP A 130 3.15 -4.63 1.74
C ASP A 130 2.25 -5.73 1.18
N ALA A 131 2.34 -6.01 -0.11
CA ALA A 131 1.61 -7.09 -0.78
C ALA A 131 2.55 -7.93 -1.64
N THR A 132 2.54 -9.25 -1.48
CA THR A 132 3.38 -10.15 -2.27
C THR A 132 2.60 -10.88 -3.36
N ARG A 133 1.31 -11.15 -3.15
CA ARG A 133 0.53 -12.06 -4.03
C ARG A 133 -0.56 -11.38 -4.86
N PHE A 134 -1.26 -10.43 -4.27
CA PHE A 134 -2.49 -9.90 -4.85
C PHE A 134 -2.40 -8.40 -5.11
N LEU A 135 -3.24 -7.92 -6.03
CA LEU A 135 -3.69 -6.53 -6.00
C LEU A 135 -4.75 -6.40 -4.90
N ASN A 136 -4.43 -5.63 -3.87
CA ASN A 136 -5.28 -5.35 -2.74
C ASN A 136 -5.81 -3.93 -2.85
N PHE A 137 -7.13 -3.78 -2.76
CA PHE A 137 -7.77 -2.49 -2.48
C PHE A 137 -8.14 -2.44 -1.01
N TRP A 138 -7.69 -1.42 -0.29
CA TRP A 138 -7.76 -1.40 1.16
C TRP A 138 -7.94 0.00 1.74
N ARG A 139 -8.37 0.05 2.99
CA ARG A 139 -8.43 1.27 3.81
C ARG A 139 -7.82 0.98 5.17
N ALA A 140 -7.20 1.98 5.76
CA ALA A 140 -6.86 1.95 7.18
C ALA A 140 -8.11 2.20 8.02
N GLU A 141 -8.31 1.39 9.05
CA GLU A 141 -9.31 1.58 10.10
C GLU A 141 -8.56 2.09 11.33
N ILE A 142 -8.75 3.37 11.65
CA ILE A 142 -8.07 4.07 12.74
C ILE A 142 -8.99 4.05 13.96
N SER A 143 -8.53 3.40 15.03
CA SER A 143 -9.21 3.35 16.32
C SER A 143 -8.83 4.58 17.16
N VAL A 144 -9.82 5.42 17.43
CA VAL A 144 -9.68 6.65 18.21
C VAL A 144 -10.49 6.54 19.50
N TYR A 145 -9.83 6.69 20.64
CA TYR A 145 -10.47 6.80 21.94
C TYR A 145 -10.82 8.26 22.22
N ILE A 146 -12.11 8.53 22.37
CA ILE A 146 -12.69 9.84 22.68
C ILE A 146 -13.93 9.66 23.57
N ASP A 147 -14.08 10.51 24.58
CA ASP A 147 -15.22 10.52 25.50
C ASP A 147 -15.52 9.16 26.17
N GLY A 148 -14.48 8.42 26.56
CA GLY A 148 -14.65 7.12 27.21
C GLY A 148 -14.98 5.95 26.27
N SER A 149 -14.98 6.18 24.95
CA SER A 149 -15.37 5.20 23.94
C SER A 149 -14.37 5.10 22.81
N VAL A 150 -14.22 3.91 22.21
CA VAL A 150 -13.44 3.74 20.97
C VAL A 150 -14.36 3.93 19.77
N ARG A 151 -13.94 4.77 18.83
CA ARG A 151 -14.57 4.98 17.53
C ARG A 151 -13.61 4.58 16.43
N GLN A 152 -14.14 4.03 15.34
CA GLN A 152 -13.36 3.68 14.16
C GLN A 152 -13.55 4.74 13.07
N VAL A 153 -12.45 5.17 12.45
CA VAL A 153 -12.45 6.11 11.32
C VAL A 153 -11.70 5.47 10.15
N MET A 154 -12.29 5.51 8.95
CA MET A 154 -11.65 4.96 7.76
C MET A 154 -10.77 6.00 7.06
N ALA A 155 -9.57 5.59 6.63
CA ALA A 155 -8.68 6.37 5.81
C ALA A 155 -8.25 5.58 4.53
N PRO A 156 -8.44 6.12 3.33
CA PRO A 156 -9.14 7.37 3.03
C PRO A 156 -10.61 7.27 3.50
N ALA A 157 -11.27 8.42 3.65
CA ALA A 157 -12.69 8.46 3.98
C ALA A 157 -13.52 7.68 2.94
N ALA A 158 -14.67 7.14 3.35
CA ALA A 158 -15.44 6.20 2.54
C ALA A 158 -15.80 6.72 1.14
N ASP A 159 -16.00 8.04 1.02
CA ASP A 159 -16.30 8.77 -0.22
C ASP A 159 -15.10 8.90 -1.19
N LYS A 160 -13.88 8.63 -0.73
CA LYS A 160 -12.66 8.67 -1.54
C LYS A 160 -12.27 7.29 -2.04
N PRO A 161 -11.56 7.18 -3.18
CA PRO A 161 -10.99 5.91 -3.63
C PRO A 161 -10.14 5.25 -2.52
N PRO A 162 -10.19 3.92 -2.36
CA PRO A 162 -9.33 3.20 -1.43
C PRO A 162 -7.87 3.26 -1.88
N PHE A 163 -6.96 2.91 -0.98
CA PHE A 163 -5.58 2.62 -1.35
C PHE A 163 -5.52 1.37 -2.23
N ALA A 164 -4.51 1.32 -3.09
CA ALA A 164 -4.25 0.18 -3.96
C ALA A 164 -2.78 -0.21 -3.86
N THR A 165 -2.53 -1.46 -3.53
CA THR A 165 -1.17 -2.02 -3.46
C THR A 165 -1.17 -3.34 -4.19
N THR A 166 -0.20 -3.57 -5.07
CA THR A 166 -0.10 -4.83 -5.80
C THR A 166 1.18 -5.60 -5.48
N GLY A 167 1.03 -6.90 -5.30
CA GLY A 167 2.12 -7.85 -5.43
C GLY A 167 2.61 -7.96 -6.88
N LEU A 168 3.67 -8.75 -7.07
CA LEU A 168 4.18 -9.05 -8.40
C LEU A 168 3.43 -10.21 -9.02
N ALA A 169 3.06 -10.08 -10.30
CA ALA A 169 2.59 -11.22 -11.06
C ALA A 169 3.68 -12.30 -11.16
N ASN A 170 3.29 -13.57 -11.08
CA ASN A 170 4.22 -14.72 -11.13
C ASN A 170 5.17 -14.69 -12.35
N THR A 171 4.76 -14.06 -13.45
CA THR A 171 5.59 -13.90 -14.66
C THR A 171 6.84 -13.03 -14.44
N PHE A 172 6.87 -12.18 -13.42
CA PHE A 172 8.05 -11.37 -13.08
C PHE A 172 9.07 -12.10 -12.21
N GLY A 173 8.62 -13.04 -11.37
CA GLY A 173 9.51 -13.79 -10.45
C GLY A 173 10.56 -14.64 -11.16
N SER A 174 10.42 -14.89 -12.47
CA SER A 174 11.44 -15.54 -13.29
C SER A 174 12.48 -14.58 -13.90
N ALA A 175 12.27 -13.26 -13.80
CA ALA A 175 13.11 -12.23 -14.42
C ALA A 175 13.86 -11.35 -13.40
N PHE A 176 13.44 -11.34 -12.13
CA PHE A 176 14.02 -10.50 -11.07
C PHE A 176 14.21 -11.32 -9.78
N ASP A 177 15.38 -11.20 -9.16
CA ASP A 177 15.69 -11.81 -7.86
C ASP A 177 15.49 -10.72 -6.82
N ILE A 178 14.50 -10.94 -5.96
CA ILE A 178 14.01 -9.94 -5.02
C ILE A 178 14.24 -10.51 -3.64
N ALA A 179 15.44 -10.25 -3.12
CA ALA A 179 15.83 -10.62 -1.76
C ALA A 179 15.98 -9.35 -0.93
N GLY A 180 15.25 -9.27 0.19
CA GLY A 180 15.45 -8.24 1.22
C GLY A 180 15.24 -6.80 0.77
N GLY A 181 14.19 -6.51 -0.02
CA GLY A 181 13.87 -5.13 -0.44
C GLY A 181 14.79 -4.57 -1.54
N HIS A 182 15.71 -5.37 -2.08
CA HIS A 182 16.55 -5.00 -3.21
C HIS A 182 16.20 -5.85 -4.43
N ILE A 183 15.84 -5.20 -5.54
CA ILE A 183 15.71 -5.87 -6.84
C ILE A 183 17.10 -5.98 -7.44
N LYS A 184 17.65 -7.20 -7.51
CA LYS A 184 18.76 -7.49 -8.41
C LYS A 184 18.18 -7.89 -9.76
N GLN A 185 18.55 -7.15 -10.79
CA GLN A 185 18.31 -7.59 -12.17
C GLN A 185 19.09 -8.90 -12.37
N VAL A 186 18.38 -10.02 -12.32
CA VAL A 186 18.96 -11.29 -12.77
C VAL A 186 19.08 -11.18 -14.28
N ALA A 187 20.20 -11.66 -14.83
CA ALA A 187 20.34 -11.75 -16.28
C ALA A 187 19.08 -12.44 -16.84
N PRO A 188 18.36 -11.82 -17.79
CA PRO A 188 17.11 -12.37 -18.27
C PRO A 188 17.38 -13.80 -18.73
N ARG A 189 16.74 -14.79 -18.10
CA ARG A 189 16.63 -16.11 -18.73
C ARG A 189 15.90 -15.86 -20.04
N LEU A 190 16.61 -16.00 -21.15
CA LEU A 190 16.09 -15.78 -22.48
C LEU A 190 14.84 -16.66 -22.67
N PHE A 191 13.66 -16.09 -22.41
CA PHE A 191 12.40 -16.69 -22.82
C PHE A 191 12.27 -16.45 -24.32
N CYS A 192 12.86 -17.36 -25.08
CA CYS A 192 12.59 -17.46 -26.51
C CYS A 192 11.14 -17.92 -26.66
N ALA A 193 10.28 -17.07 -27.24
CA ALA A 193 9.04 -17.57 -27.83
C ALA A 193 9.40 -18.71 -28.79
N ARG A 194 8.57 -19.77 -28.89
CA ARG A 194 8.85 -21.01 -29.66
C ARG A 194 9.32 -20.83 -31.11
N HIS A 195 9.24 -19.62 -31.67
CA HIS A 195 9.63 -19.28 -33.04
C HIS A 195 10.71 -18.19 -33.16
N VAL A 196 11.39 -17.81 -32.07
CA VAL A 196 12.46 -16.79 -32.13
C VAL A 196 13.72 -17.32 -31.46
N LYS A 197 14.81 -17.44 -32.24
CA LYS A 197 16.14 -17.70 -31.66
C LYS A 197 16.68 -16.40 -31.07
N CYS A 198 16.96 -16.40 -29.77
CA CYS A 198 17.72 -15.35 -29.12
C CYS A 198 19.03 -15.94 -28.57
N GLY A 199 20.15 -15.32 -28.93
CA GLY A 199 21.48 -15.60 -28.38
C GLY A 199 22.28 -14.30 -28.29
N PRO A 200 23.32 -14.23 -27.45
CA PRO A 200 24.22 -13.07 -27.41
C PRO A 200 24.73 -12.75 -28.81
N ARG A 201 24.97 -11.46 -29.11
CA ARG A 201 25.33 -10.96 -30.44
C ARG A 201 26.50 -11.72 -31.08
N ASP A 202 27.34 -12.32 -30.24
CA ASP A 202 28.55 -13.05 -30.62
C ASP A 202 28.32 -14.53 -31.00
N SER A 203 27.09 -15.03 -30.85
CA SER A 203 26.70 -16.42 -31.19
C SER A 203 26.04 -16.57 -32.57
N TRP A 204 26.02 -15.49 -33.37
CA TRP A 204 25.55 -15.49 -34.75
C TRP A 204 26.75 -15.62 -35.69
N LYS A 205 27.35 -16.82 -35.72
CA LYS A 205 28.28 -17.28 -36.76
C LYS A 205 27.92 -18.70 -37.16
#